data_AF-A0AAV1BCV5-F1
#
_entry.id   AF-A0AAV1BCV5-F1
#
_cell.length_a   1.000
_cell.length_b   1.000
_cell.length_c   1.000
_cell.angle_alpha   90.00
_cell.angle_beta   90.00
_cell.angle_gamma   90.00
#
_symmetry.space_group_name_H-M   'P 1'
#
loop_
_entity.id
_entity.type
_entity.pdbx_description
1 polymer ?
#
loop_
_entity_poly.entity_id
_entity_poly.type
_entity_poly.pdbx_seq_one_letter_code
_entity_poly.pdbx_strand_id
1 'polypeptide(L)'
;MGAPFEGIIQDVKGRVKCYKQDWVCAICSGVSILAPTFYIFFASALPVIAFGEQLSRDTNGSLSTVETLASTAICGIIHSIIGGQPLLILGVAEPTVIMYTYLYNFGKNTPDLGVELFLAWAGWVCFWTAFMLILLAIFNACNIITRFTRIAGELFGMLITVLFFQEAIKGLSFFSLGLIVFTLKSRRARTWRYGTKKLRGFIADYGVPMMVVLWTAVSYIKPSTVPHDVPRRLFCPLPWEPASLYHWTVAKDMWKCGF
;
A
#
# COMPACT_ATOMS: atom_id res chain seq x y z
N MET A 1 29.16 -0.35 21.15
CA MET A 1 27.97 0.53 21.11
C MET A 1 28.45 1.86 20.60
N GLY A 2 28.01 2.28 19.41
CA GLY A 2 28.33 3.62 18.88
C GLY A 2 27.64 4.70 19.72
N ALA A 3 28.02 5.97 19.51
CA ALA A 3 27.36 7.07 20.20
C ALA A 3 25.87 7.14 19.81
N PRO A 4 24.96 7.60 20.70
CA PRO A 4 23.58 7.84 20.31
C PRO A 4 23.57 8.79 19.10
N PHE A 5 22.67 8.55 18.14
CA PHE A 5 22.54 9.28 16.86
C PHE A 5 23.62 9.04 15.79
N GLU A 6 24.68 8.27 16.06
CA GLU A 6 25.76 8.06 15.09
C GLU A 6 25.26 7.43 13.78
N GLY A 7 24.36 6.45 13.86
CA GLY A 7 23.75 5.81 12.69
C GLY A 7 22.95 6.78 11.82
N ILE A 8 22.10 7.60 12.45
CA ILE A 8 21.27 8.59 11.74
C ILE A 8 22.15 9.61 11.01
N ILE A 9 23.21 10.09 11.65
CA ILE A 9 24.13 11.07 11.04
C ILE A 9 24.84 10.46 9.83
N GLN A 10 25.24 9.19 9.90
CA GLN A 10 25.88 8.49 8.78
C GLN A 10 24.91 8.32 7.61
N ASP A 11 23.66 7.91 7.88
CA ASP A 11 22.64 7.73 6.86
C ASP A 11 22.32 9.04 6.13
N VAL A 12 22.16 10.15 6.88
CA VAL A 12 21.93 11.48 6.30
C VAL A 12 23.12 11.92 5.44
N LYS A 13 24.35 11.76 5.94
CA LYS A 13 25.56 12.10 5.17
C LYS A 13 25.70 11.27 3.90
N GLY A 14 25.29 10.01 3.93
CA GLY A 14 25.24 9.14 2.76
C GLY A 14 24.22 9.64 1.73
N ARG A 15 22.99 9.94 2.17
CA ARG A 15 21.89 10.36 1.29
C ARG A 15 22.14 11.72 0.64
N VAL A 16 22.63 12.70 1.38
CA VAL A 16 22.85 14.07 0.90
C VAL A 16 23.79 14.12 -0.32
N LYS A 17 24.81 13.23 -0.36
CA LYS A 17 25.76 13.16 -1.49
C LYS A 17 25.08 12.77 -2.81
N CYS A 18 24.15 11.83 -2.76
CA CYS A 18 23.46 11.32 -3.94
C CYS A 18 22.22 12.14 -4.30
N TYR A 19 21.65 12.87 -3.35
CA TYR A 19 20.37 13.58 -3.53
C TYR A 19 20.37 14.53 -4.75
N LYS A 20 21.44 15.32 -4.91
CA LYS A 20 21.57 16.23 -6.07
C LYS A 20 21.65 15.46 -7.40
N GLN A 21 22.30 14.31 -7.41
CA GLN A 21 22.44 13.47 -8.60
C GLN A 21 21.10 12.86 -9.01
N ASP A 22 20.28 12.41 -8.05
CA ASP A 22 18.96 11.83 -8.32
C ASP A 22 18.06 12.79 -9.11
N TRP A 23 18.01 14.07 -8.72
CA TRP A 23 17.21 15.08 -9.42
C TRP A 23 17.74 15.39 -10.82
N VAL A 24 19.06 15.49 -10.99
CA VAL A 24 19.67 15.72 -12.32
C VAL A 24 19.41 14.53 -13.24
N CYS A 25 19.60 13.31 -12.75
CA CYS A 25 19.34 12.08 -13.50
C CYS A 25 17.86 11.94 -13.88
N ALA A 26 16.94 12.32 -13.00
CA ALA A 26 15.50 12.29 -13.29
C ALA A 26 15.13 13.24 -14.44
N ILE A 27 15.68 14.46 -14.45
CA ILE A 27 15.45 15.44 -15.52
C ILE A 27 16.10 14.98 -16.84
N CYS A 28 17.32 14.46 -16.80
CA CYS A 28 18.02 13.95 -17.99
C CYS A 28 17.33 12.74 -18.63
N SER A 29 16.64 11.92 -17.84
CA SER A 29 15.93 10.72 -18.33
C SER A 29 14.67 11.05 -19.14
N GLY A 30 14.16 12.28 -19.04
CA GLY A 30 13.03 12.78 -19.82
C GLY A 30 11.81 11.88 -19.78
N VAL A 31 11.22 11.61 -20.95
CA VAL A 31 9.96 10.85 -21.11
C VAL A 31 10.11 9.36 -20.75
N SER A 32 11.33 8.83 -20.73
CA SER A 32 11.58 7.40 -20.48
C SER A 32 11.19 6.96 -19.06
N ILE A 33 11.13 7.88 -18.10
CA ILE A 33 10.73 7.59 -16.71
C ILE A 33 9.23 7.32 -16.58
N LEU A 34 8.41 7.82 -17.52
CA LEU A 34 6.96 7.69 -17.44
C LEU A 34 6.51 6.23 -17.47
N ALA A 35 7.14 5.37 -18.27
CA ALA A 35 6.77 3.97 -18.36
C ALA A 35 6.94 3.21 -17.01
N PRO A 36 8.12 3.26 -16.37
CA PRO A 36 8.28 2.77 -15.00
C PRO A 36 7.32 3.42 -13.99
N THR A 37 7.12 4.74 -14.04
CA THR A 37 6.23 5.44 -13.10
C THR A 37 4.79 4.93 -13.20
N PHE A 38 4.24 4.82 -14.42
CA PHE A 38 2.90 4.27 -14.61
C PHE A 38 2.80 2.81 -14.18
N TYR A 39 3.79 1.98 -14.53
CA TYR A 39 3.80 0.57 -14.11
C TYR A 39 3.78 0.44 -12.58
N ILE A 40 4.65 1.18 -11.87
CA ILE A 40 4.71 1.15 -10.41
C ILE A 40 3.45 1.73 -9.78
N PHE A 41 2.88 2.81 -10.35
CA PHE A 41 1.62 3.38 -9.88
C PHE A 41 0.48 2.35 -9.85
N PHE A 42 0.27 1.62 -10.94
CA PHE A 42 -0.77 0.58 -10.96
C PHE A 42 -0.40 -0.62 -10.10
N ALA A 43 0.89 -0.99 -10.02
CA ALA A 43 1.35 -2.08 -9.17
C ALA A 43 1.17 -1.79 -7.68
N SER A 44 1.26 -0.53 -7.25
CA SER A 44 1.05 -0.13 -5.84
C SER A 44 -0.40 0.23 -5.53
N ALA A 45 -1.14 0.84 -6.46
CA ALA A 45 -2.52 1.24 -6.24
C ALA A 45 -3.48 0.04 -6.09
N LEU A 46 -3.30 -1.02 -6.90
CA LEU A 46 -4.21 -2.18 -6.88
C LEU A 46 -4.22 -2.93 -5.53
N PRO A 47 -3.07 -3.28 -4.92
CA PRO A 47 -3.06 -3.86 -3.58
C PRO A 47 -3.66 -2.94 -2.52
N VAL A 48 -3.37 -1.64 -2.59
CA VAL A 48 -3.91 -0.66 -1.62
C VAL A 48 -5.44 -0.57 -1.71
N ILE A 49 -6.00 -0.62 -2.92
CA ILE A 49 -7.45 -0.65 -3.12
C ILE A 49 -8.06 -1.94 -2.56
N ALA A 50 -7.45 -3.10 -2.86
CA ALA A 50 -7.92 -4.39 -2.37
C ALA A 50 -7.89 -4.47 -0.83
N PHE A 51 -6.76 -4.07 -0.21
CA PHE A 51 -6.62 -4.06 1.25
C PHE A 51 -7.44 -2.97 1.92
N GLY A 52 -7.64 -1.82 1.28
CA GLY A 52 -8.52 -0.78 1.79
C GLY A 52 -9.99 -1.19 1.79
N GLU A 53 -10.44 -1.92 0.76
CA GLU A 53 -11.78 -2.55 0.73
C GLU A 53 -11.92 -3.63 1.81
N GLN A 54 -10.90 -4.49 1.98
CA GLN A 54 -10.88 -5.48 3.06
C GLN A 54 -10.98 -4.81 4.43
N LEU A 55 -10.19 -3.76 4.67
CA LEU A 55 -10.22 -2.98 5.90
C LEU A 55 -11.59 -2.32 6.12
N SER A 56 -12.21 -1.79 5.06
CA SER A 56 -13.56 -1.23 5.13
C SER A 56 -14.62 -2.26 5.50
N ARG A 57 -14.49 -3.50 5.01
CA ARG A 57 -15.41 -4.58 5.38
C ARG A 57 -15.24 -5.01 6.83
N ASP A 58 -13.99 -5.16 7.26
CA ASP A 58 -13.66 -5.63 8.61
C ASP A 58 -13.95 -4.58 9.70
N THR A 59 -13.89 -3.29 9.36
CA THR A 59 -14.14 -2.17 10.29
C THR A 59 -15.53 -1.55 10.18
N ASN A 60 -16.48 -2.25 9.56
CA ASN A 60 -17.84 -1.76 9.28
C ASN A 60 -17.89 -0.36 8.62
N GLY A 61 -16.92 -0.06 7.75
CA GLY A 61 -16.82 1.24 7.06
C GLY A 61 -16.20 2.37 7.88
N SER A 62 -15.67 2.10 9.07
CA SER A 62 -14.96 3.11 9.88
C SER A 62 -13.64 3.57 9.25
N LEU A 63 -12.96 2.67 8.53
CA LEU A 63 -11.77 2.98 7.73
C LEU A 63 -12.03 2.60 6.28
N SER A 64 -12.08 3.60 5.40
CA SER A 64 -12.42 3.41 3.99
C SER A 64 -11.18 3.21 3.11
N THR A 65 -11.40 2.67 1.91
CA THR A 65 -10.38 2.56 0.86
C THR A 65 -9.77 3.92 0.50
N VAL A 66 -10.56 5.00 0.54
CA VAL A 66 -10.08 6.35 0.20
C VAL A 66 -9.07 6.89 1.19
N GLU A 67 -9.26 6.64 2.49
CA GLU A 67 -8.31 7.05 3.54
C GLU A 67 -7.02 6.26 3.47
N THR A 68 -7.14 4.96 3.17
CA THR A 68 -6.01 4.08 2.97
C THR A 68 -5.16 4.53 1.78
N LEU A 69 -5.82 4.94 0.68
CA LEU A 69 -5.17 5.45 -0.52
C LEU A 69 -4.57 6.84 -0.28
N ALA A 70 -5.27 7.75 0.39
CA ALA A 70 -4.78 9.06 0.76
C ALA A 70 -3.56 8.97 1.69
N SER A 71 -3.62 8.11 2.72
CA SER A 71 -2.52 7.84 3.64
C SER A 71 -1.29 7.32 2.91
N THR A 72 -1.47 6.35 2.00
CA THR A 72 -0.36 5.81 1.19
C THR A 72 0.23 6.86 0.27
N ALA A 73 -0.60 7.72 -0.35
CA ALA A 73 -0.14 8.78 -1.22
C ALA A 73 0.67 9.85 -0.46
N ILE A 74 0.15 10.33 0.67
CA ILE A 74 0.84 11.34 1.50
C ILE A 74 2.15 10.78 2.04
N CYS A 75 2.11 9.58 2.64
CA CYS A 75 3.32 8.95 3.18
C CYS A 75 4.34 8.63 2.06
N GLY A 76 3.87 8.25 0.86
CA GLY A 76 4.72 8.01 -0.30
C GLY A 76 5.43 9.27 -0.80
N ILE A 77 4.73 10.41 -0.86
CA ILE A 77 5.32 11.71 -1.22
C ILE A 77 6.38 12.12 -0.19
N ILE A 78 6.04 12.08 1.10
CA ILE A 78 6.96 12.43 2.19
C ILE A 78 8.20 11.53 2.16
N HIS A 79 8.01 10.21 2.02
CA HIS A 79 9.11 9.23 1.95
C HIS A 79 9.97 9.42 0.70
N SER A 80 9.39 9.79 -0.44
CA SER A 80 10.15 10.03 -1.67
C SER A 80 11.09 11.24 -1.56
N ILE A 81 10.71 12.25 -0.78
CA ILE A 81 11.48 13.49 -0.60
C ILE A 81 12.53 13.33 0.51
N ILE A 82 12.14 12.75 1.65
CA ILE A 82 12.96 12.73 2.89
C ILE A 82 13.62 11.36 3.13
N GLY A 83 13.11 10.29 2.52
CA GLY A 83 13.54 8.92 2.79
C GLY A 83 14.99 8.63 2.38
N GLY A 84 15.62 7.73 3.15
CA GLY A 84 16.99 7.25 2.88
C GLY A 84 17.10 6.36 1.63
N GLN A 85 16.00 5.75 1.20
CA GLN A 85 15.95 4.88 0.01
C GLN A 85 14.70 5.19 -0.84
N PRO A 86 14.84 6.01 -1.91
CA PRO A 86 13.70 6.42 -2.75
C PRO A 86 13.15 5.30 -3.64
N LEU A 87 13.89 4.21 -3.82
CA LEU A 87 13.43 3.01 -4.55
C LEU A 87 12.48 2.14 -3.73
N LEU A 88 12.32 2.42 -2.42
CA LEU A 88 11.39 1.68 -1.57
C LEU A 88 9.96 2.13 -1.87
N ILE A 89 9.11 1.16 -2.22
CA ILE A 89 7.68 1.39 -2.46
C ILE A 89 6.96 1.28 -1.11
N LEU A 90 6.41 2.40 -0.65
CA LEU A 90 5.57 2.42 0.53
C LEU A 90 4.15 1.97 0.16
N GLY A 91 3.56 1.12 0.98
CA GLY A 91 2.20 0.64 0.80
C GLY A 91 1.66 -0.02 2.05
N VAL A 92 0.34 -0.24 2.07
CA VAL A 92 -0.30 -1.01 3.13
C VAL A 92 -0.10 -2.49 2.86
N ALA A 93 0.35 -3.19 3.89
CA ALA A 93 0.54 -4.63 3.86
C ALA A 93 -0.56 -5.31 4.67
N GLU A 94 -0.85 -6.56 4.33
CA GLU A 94 -1.88 -7.36 5.01
C GLU A 94 -1.67 -7.48 6.54
N PRO A 95 -0.45 -7.66 7.09
CA PRO A 95 -0.26 -7.67 8.53
C PRO A 95 -0.74 -6.38 9.21
N THR A 96 -0.61 -5.24 8.54
CA THR A 96 -1.15 -3.97 9.02
C THR A 96 -2.67 -4.02 9.08
N VAL A 97 -3.34 -4.48 8.00
CA VAL A 97 -4.80 -4.64 7.96
C VAL A 97 -5.30 -5.54 9.10
N ILE A 98 -4.66 -6.69 9.31
CA ILE A 98 -5.01 -7.63 10.39
C ILE A 98 -4.89 -6.95 11.77
N MET A 99 -3.84 -6.18 12.00
CA MET A 99 -3.67 -5.43 13.25
C MET A 99 -4.77 -4.40 13.47
N TYR A 100 -5.19 -3.67 12.42
CA TYR A 100 -6.32 -2.73 12.51
C TYR A 100 -7.65 -3.46 12.76
N THR A 101 -7.89 -4.59 12.12
CA THR A 101 -9.08 -5.43 12.38
C THR A 101 -9.09 -5.94 13.83
N TYR A 102 -7.94 -6.37 14.35
CA TYR A 102 -7.82 -6.76 15.76
C TYR A 102 -8.10 -5.58 16.69
N LEU A 103 -7.54 -4.40 16.40
CA LEU A 103 -7.74 -3.19 17.17
C LEU A 103 -9.21 -2.75 17.19
N TYR A 104 -9.89 -2.88 16.06
CA TYR A 104 -11.31 -2.60 15.91
C TYR A 104 -12.16 -3.56 16.75
N ASN A 105 -11.87 -4.87 16.67
CA ASN A 105 -12.55 -5.88 17.49
C ASN A 105 -12.29 -5.66 18.99
N PHE A 106 -11.08 -5.25 19.37
CA PHE A 106 -10.73 -4.90 20.74
C PHE A 106 -11.56 -3.71 21.25
N GLY A 107 -11.64 -2.64 20.46
CA GLY A 107 -12.46 -1.47 20.78
C GLY A 107 -13.94 -1.81 20.91
N LYS A 108 -14.48 -2.63 20.00
CA LYS A 108 -15.88 -3.10 20.05
C LYS A 108 -16.19 -3.94 21.28
N ASN A 109 -15.25 -4.76 21.73
CA ASN A 109 -15.43 -5.65 22.88
C ASN A 109 -15.22 -4.95 24.24
N THR A 110 -14.73 -3.71 24.23
CA THR A 110 -14.46 -2.91 25.43
C THR A 110 -15.61 -1.93 25.66
N PRO A 111 -16.35 -2.03 26.79
CA PRO A 111 -17.57 -1.25 27.01
C PRO A 111 -17.36 0.27 27.09
N ASP A 112 -16.16 0.72 27.49
CA ASP A 112 -15.85 2.14 27.70
C ASP A 112 -15.42 2.88 26.41
N LEU A 113 -14.99 2.15 25.37
CA LEU A 113 -14.40 2.73 24.15
C LEU A 113 -15.42 2.81 23.00
N GLY A 114 -16.24 1.77 22.82
CA GLY A 114 -17.20 1.70 21.74
C GLY A 114 -16.58 1.76 20.33
N VAL A 115 -17.44 1.80 19.31
CA VAL A 115 -17.03 1.88 17.89
C VAL A 115 -16.62 3.31 17.52
N GLU A 116 -17.18 4.32 18.19
CA GLU A 116 -16.97 5.74 17.85
C GLU A 116 -15.60 6.28 18.24
N LEU A 117 -14.96 5.74 19.30
CA LEU A 117 -13.60 6.14 19.72
C LEU A 117 -12.49 5.23 19.16
N PHE A 118 -12.81 4.27 18.28
CA PHE A 118 -11.81 3.41 17.65
C PHE A 118 -10.72 4.21 16.91
N LEU A 119 -11.10 5.27 16.18
CA LEU A 119 -10.13 6.11 15.48
C LEU A 119 -9.17 6.84 16.44
N ALA A 120 -9.69 7.36 17.56
CA ALA A 120 -8.87 8.02 18.58
C ALA A 120 -7.88 7.05 19.22
N TRP A 121 -8.33 5.83 19.52
CA TRP A 121 -7.49 4.75 20.01
C TRP A 121 -6.40 4.34 19.02
N ALA A 122 -6.75 4.18 17.73
CA ALA A 122 -5.78 3.93 16.67
C ALA A 122 -4.72 5.05 16.57
N GLY A 123 -5.15 6.31 16.73
CA GLY A 123 -4.24 7.46 16.81
C GLY A 123 -3.25 7.37 17.98
N TRP A 124 -3.70 6.93 19.15
CA TRP A 124 -2.84 6.76 20.33
C TRP A 124 -1.83 5.63 20.15
N VAL A 125 -2.24 4.50 19.56
CA VAL A 125 -1.33 3.40 19.19
C VAL A 125 -0.27 3.90 18.19
N CYS A 126 -0.66 4.71 17.21
CA CYS A 126 0.27 5.31 16.26
C CYS A 126 1.28 6.25 16.96
N PHE A 127 0.82 7.05 17.93
CA PHE A 127 1.69 7.94 18.71
C PHE A 127 2.78 7.16 19.47
N TRP A 128 2.39 6.10 20.20
CA TRP A 128 3.35 5.23 20.90
C TRP A 128 4.28 4.47 19.95
N THR A 129 3.74 4.03 18.81
CA THR A 129 4.54 3.37 17.77
C THR A 129 5.62 4.33 17.24
N ALA A 130 5.26 5.58 16.93
CA ALA A 130 6.21 6.60 16.49
C ALA A 130 7.28 6.89 17.56
N PHE A 131 6.88 7.01 18.82
CA PHE A 131 7.82 7.20 19.94
C PHE A 131 8.81 6.04 20.06
N MET A 132 8.33 4.80 19.99
CA MET A 132 9.18 3.60 20.05
C MET A 132 10.13 3.50 18.86
N LEU A 133 9.68 3.87 17.65
CA LEU A 133 10.52 3.89 16.46
C LEU A 133 11.66 4.93 16.58
N ILE A 134 11.37 6.13 17.11
CA ILE A 134 12.39 7.15 17.38
C ILE A 134 13.42 6.63 18.39
N LEU A 135 12.95 6.01 19.47
CA LEU A 135 13.80 5.43 20.50
C LEU A 135 14.73 4.35 19.91
N LEU A 136 14.20 3.44 19.10
CA LEU A 136 14.98 2.41 18.41
C LEU A 136 16.02 3.01 17.44
N ALA A 137 15.68 4.11 16.75
CA ALA A 137 16.60 4.81 15.87
C ALA A 137 17.77 5.46 16.66
N ILE A 138 17.50 6.06 17.82
CA ILE A 138 18.53 6.67 18.69
C ILE A 138 19.51 5.61 19.19
N PHE A 139 19.00 4.44 19.60
CA PHE A 139 19.82 3.33 20.09
C PHE A 139 20.50 2.51 18.98
N ASN A 140 20.38 2.94 17.72
CA ASN A 140 20.94 2.24 16.56
C ASN A 140 20.53 0.76 16.51
N ALA A 141 19.26 0.48 16.84
CA ALA A 141 18.70 -0.87 16.77
C ALA A 141 18.72 -1.44 15.35
N CYS A 142 18.83 -0.58 14.33
CA CYS A 142 19.00 -0.96 12.92
C CYS A 142 20.16 -1.92 12.70
N ASN A 143 21.19 -1.94 13.54
CA ASN A 143 22.29 -2.90 13.42
C ASN A 143 21.80 -4.37 13.56
N ILE A 144 20.64 -4.61 14.21
CA ILE A 144 20.04 -5.94 14.32
C ILE A 144 19.64 -6.53 12.96
N ILE A 145 19.38 -5.67 11.96
CA ILE A 145 19.00 -6.13 10.62
C ILE A 145 20.11 -6.94 9.96
N THR A 146 21.38 -6.68 10.30
CA THR A 146 22.52 -7.45 9.78
C THR A 146 22.54 -8.89 10.28
N ARG A 147 21.85 -9.15 11.40
CA ARG A 147 21.65 -10.50 11.94
C ARG A 147 20.46 -11.22 11.31
N PHE A 148 19.61 -10.50 10.57
CA PHE A 148 18.47 -11.10 9.90
C PHE A 148 18.96 -11.98 8.75
N THR A 149 18.69 -13.28 8.85
CA THR A 149 19.21 -14.25 7.90
C THR A 149 18.45 -14.18 6.58
N ARG A 150 19.12 -14.56 5.50
CA ARG A 150 18.50 -14.72 4.19
C ARG A 150 17.27 -15.64 4.24
N ILE A 151 17.34 -16.72 5.02
CA ILE A 151 16.24 -17.66 5.23
C ILE A 151 15.02 -16.95 5.83
N ALA A 152 15.22 -16.09 6.84
CA ALA A 152 14.13 -15.34 7.44
C ALA A 152 13.48 -14.37 6.42
N GLY A 153 14.27 -13.74 5.56
CA GLY A 153 13.75 -12.89 4.48
C GLY A 153 12.95 -13.65 3.43
N GLU A 154 13.45 -14.81 2.99
CA GLU A 154 12.75 -15.67 2.03
C GLU A 154 11.44 -16.24 2.63
N LEU A 155 11.45 -16.64 3.90
CA LEU A 155 10.25 -17.10 4.61
C LEU A 155 9.21 -15.99 4.80
N PHE A 156 9.64 -14.77 5.14
CA PHE A 156 8.74 -13.62 5.26
C PHE A 156 8.10 -13.27 3.92
N GLY A 157 8.88 -13.30 2.83
CA GLY A 157 8.37 -13.12 1.47
C GLY A 157 7.41 -14.24 1.05
N MET A 158 7.69 -15.49 1.42
CA MET A 158 6.78 -16.62 1.18
C MET A 158 5.46 -16.44 1.94
N LEU A 159 5.51 -16.03 3.21
CA LEU A 159 4.32 -15.79 4.02
C LEU A 159 3.42 -14.74 3.37
N ILE A 160 3.98 -13.59 2.99
CA ILE A 160 3.24 -12.54 2.29
C ILE A 160 2.60 -13.09 1.01
N THR A 161 3.34 -13.89 0.23
CA THR A 161 2.83 -14.47 -1.01
C THR A 161 1.63 -15.40 -0.75
N VAL A 162 1.70 -16.26 0.27
CA VAL A 162 0.60 -17.17 0.64
C VAL A 162 -0.63 -16.38 1.10
N LEU A 163 -0.44 -15.37 1.93
CA LEU A 163 -1.51 -14.51 2.43
C LEU A 163 -2.23 -13.77 1.28
N PHE A 164 -1.48 -13.17 0.35
CA PHE A 164 -2.04 -12.60 -0.88
C PHE A 164 -2.82 -13.61 -1.72
N PHE A 165 -2.37 -14.87 -1.82
CA PHE A 165 -3.09 -15.91 -2.54
C PHE A 165 -4.41 -16.28 -1.85
N GLN A 166 -4.44 -16.31 -0.51
CA GLN A 166 -5.67 -16.60 0.24
C GLN A 166 -6.73 -15.54 0.00
N GLU A 167 -6.36 -14.26 0.04
CA GLU A 167 -7.28 -13.16 -0.28
C GLU A 167 -7.73 -13.20 -1.75
N ALA A 168 -6.83 -13.54 -2.68
CA ALA A 168 -7.19 -13.71 -4.08
C ALA A 168 -8.21 -14.85 -4.31
N ILE A 169 -8.12 -15.94 -3.53
CA ILE A 169 -9.08 -17.06 -3.60
C ILE A 169 -10.44 -16.64 -3.04
N LYS A 170 -10.48 -15.89 -1.93
CA LYS A 170 -11.74 -15.36 -1.39
C LYS A 170 -12.46 -14.44 -2.39
N GLY A 171 -11.70 -13.69 -3.20
CA GLY A 171 -12.22 -12.83 -4.27
C GLY A 171 -12.39 -13.51 -5.64
N LEU A 172 -12.22 -14.83 -5.75
CA LEU A 172 -12.21 -15.50 -7.05
C LEU A 172 -13.62 -15.57 -7.67
N SER A 173 -13.76 -15.09 -8.90
CA SER A 173 -14.98 -15.15 -9.69
C SER A 173 -14.62 -15.57 -11.12
N PHE A 174 -15.59 -16.04 -11.91
CA PHE A 174 -15.34 -16.43 -13.31
C PHE A 174 -14.66 -15.32 -14.14
N PHE A 175 -14.96 -14.06 -13.83
CA PHE A 175 -14.34 -12.89 -14.45
C PHE A 175 -12.86 -12.67 -14.06
N SER A 176 -12.46 -13.04 -12.84
CA SER A 176 -11.08 -12.87 -12.38
C SER A 176 -10.12 -13.88 -12.98
N LEU A 177 -10.60 -15.09 -13.33
CA LEU A 177 -9.81 -16.10 -14.07
C LEU A 177 -9.39 -15.58 -15.45
N GLY A 178 -10.26 -14.86 -16.14
CA GLY A 178 -9.95 -14.20 -17.40
C GLY A 178 -8.82 -13.19 -17.23
N LEU A 179 -8.96 -12.24 -16.30
CA LEU A 179 -7.93 -11.25 -15.98
C LEU A 179 -6.57 -11.90 -15.67
N ILE A 180 -6.54 -12.97 -14.88
CA ILE A 180 -5.30 -13.68 -14.52
C ILE A 180 -4.63 -14.27 -15.75
N VAL A 181 -5.37 -14.96 -16.63
CA VAL A 181 -4.80 -15.55 -17.84
C VAL A 181 -4.24 -14.47 -18.78
N PHE A 182 -4.97 -13.38 -18.97
CA PHE A 182 -4.55 -12.28 -19.84
C PHE A 182 -3.35 -11.50 -19.28
N THR A 183 -3.30 -11.26 -17.97
CA THR A 183 -2.15 -10.61 -17.32
C THR A 183 -0.90 -11.49 -17.38
N LEU A 184 -1.02 -12.81 -17.15
CA LEU A 184 0.09 -13.76 -17.31
C LEU A 184 0.62 -13.80 -18.76
N LYS A 185 -0.29 -13.79 -19.76
CA LYS A 185 0.09 -13.69 -21.17
C LYS A 185 0.78 -12.36 -21.47
N SER A 186 0.30 -11.25 -20.91
CA SER A 186 0.91 -9.93 -21.08
C SER A 186 2.29 -9.82 -20.45
N ARG A 187 2.52 -10.42 -19.27
CA ARG A 187 3.87 -10.47 -18.65
C ARG A 187 4.85 -11.29 -19.48
N ARG A 188 4.36 -12.34 -20.16
CA ARG A 188 5.16 -13.15 -21.09
C ARG A 188 5.34 -12.50 -22.46
N ALA A 189 4.73 -11.33 -22.72
CA ALA A 189 4.81 -10.64 -24.00
C ALA A 189 6.26 -10.33 -24.41
N ARG A 190 7.19 -10.03 -23.48
CA ARG A 190 8.63 -9.82 -23.77
C ARG A 190 9.30 -10.99 -24.49
N THR A 191 8.77 -12.19 -24.36
CA THR A 191 9.30 -13.43 -24.97
C THR A 191 8.53 -13.88 -26.21
N TRP A 192 7.52 -13.14 -26.65
CA TRP A 192 6.80 -13.47 -27.88
C TRP A 192 7.70 -13.39 -29.11
N ARG A 193 7.55 -14.41 -29.97
CA ARG A 193 8.19 -14.50 -31.30
C ARG A 193 7.53 -13.57 -32.32
N TYR A 194 6.30 -13.14 -32.05
CA TYR A 194 5.50 -12.28 -32.91
C TYR A 194 5.39 -10.88 -32.31
N GLY A 195 5.60 -9.84 -33.12
CA GLY A 195 5.52 -8.43 -32.73
C GLY A 195 6.86 -7.68 -32.79
N THR A 196 6.79 -6.37 -33.05
CA THR A 196 7.98 -5.50 -33.08
C THR A 196 8.57 -5.30 -31.68
N LYS A 197 9.90 -5.10 -31.57
CA LYS A 197 10.59 -4.92 -30.28
C LYS A 197 9.99 -3.78 -29.43
N LYS A 198 9.57 -2.68 -30.06
CA LYS A 198 8.93 -1.53 -29.38
C LYS A 198 7.54 -1.87 -28.84
N LEU A 199 6.69 -2.48 -29.66
CA LEU A 199 5.34 -2.90 -29.26
C LEU A 199 5.38 -3.93 -28.13
N ARG A 200 6.35 -4.84 -28.19
CA ARG A 200 6.57 -5.88 -27.18
C ARG A 200 7.02 -5.32 -25.83
N GLY A 201 7.89 -4.31 -25.84
CA GLY A 201 8.27 -3.56 -24.64
C GLY A 201 7.06 -2.86 -24.04
N PHE A 202 6.32 -2.12 -24.87
CA PHE A 202 5.11 -1.41 -24.45
C PHE A 202 4.04 -2.32 -23.82
N ILE A 203 3.69 -3.45 -24.46
CA ILE A 203 2.69 -4.40 -23.93
C ILE A 203 3.17 -5.07 -22.65
N ALA A 204 4.47 -5.29 -22.49
CA ALA A 204 5.01 -5.85 -21.26
C ALA A 204 4.98 -4.84 -20.10
N ASP A 205 5.26 -3.58 -20.39
CA ASP A 205 5.37 -2.51 -19.39
C ASP A 205 3.99 -1.96 -18.99
N TYR A 206 3.06 -1.86 -19.93
CA TYR A 206 1.70 -1.36 -19.71
C TYR A 206 0.62 -2.45 -19.68
N GLY A 207 1.03 -3.72 -19.75
CA GLY A 207 0.12 -4.86 -19.84
C GLY A 207 -0.85 -4.99 -18.68
N VAL A 208 -0.35 -4.83 -17.45
CA VAL A 208 -1.18 -4.91 -16.24
C VAL A 208 -2.22 -3.77 -16.20
N PRO A 209 -1.83 -2.48 -16.33
CA PRO A 209 -2.79 -1.38 -16.45
C PRO A 209 -3.82 -1.56 -17.57
N MET A 210 -3.35 -1.91 -18.77
CA MET A 210 -4.19 -2.07 -19.94
C MET A 210 -5.22 -3.19 -19.74
N MET A 211 -4.81 -4.30 -19.12
CA MET A 211 -5.74 -5.38 -18.79
C MET A 211 -6.76 -4.98 -17.74
N VAL A 212 -6.39 -4.18 -16.73
CA VAL A 212 -7.36 -3.64 -15.78
C VAL A 212 -8.41 -2.80 -16.51
N VAL A 213 -8.00 -1.82 -17.33
CA VAL A 213 -8.95 -0.96 -18.06
C VAL A 213 -9.84 -1.77 -19.01
N LEU A 214 -9.26 -2.69 -19.78
CA LEU A 214 -10.01 -3.53 -20.73
C LEU A 214 -11.03 -4.41 -20.01
N TRP A 215 -10.63 -5.11 -18.95
CA TRP A 215 -11.54 -5.96 -18.19
C TRP A 215 -12.57 -5.14 -17.42
N THR A 216 -12.23 -3.96 -16.90
CA THR A 216 -13.25 -3.05 -16.36
C THR A 216 -14.27 -2.66 -17.43
N ALA A 217 -13.84 -2.26 -18.63
CA ALA A 217 -14.74 -1.91 -19.73
C ALA A 217 -15.65 -3.10 -20.15
N VAL A 218 -15.09 -4.31 -20.27
CA VAL A 218 -15.85 -5.53 -20.57
C VAL A 218 -16.89 -5.82 -19.48
N SER A 219 -16.59 -5.55 -18.21
CA SER A 219 -17.53 -5.69 -17.09
C SER A 219 -18.75 -4.77 -17.24
N TYR A 220 -18.55 -3.56 -17.75
CA TYR A 220 -19.64 -2.61 -17.99
C TYR A 220 -20.48 -2.94 -19.24
N ILE A 221 -19.88 -3.56 -20.26
CA ILE A 221 -20.54 -3.82 -21.55
C ILE A 221 -21.48 -5.04 -21.49
N LYS A 222 -21.27 -6.02 -20.59
CA LYS A 222 -22.09 -7.24 -20.51
C LYS A 222 -23.09 -7.18 -19.33
N PRO A 223 -24.36 -6.80 -19.52
CA PRO A 223 -25.24 -6.47 -18.38
C PRO A 223 -26.04 -7.67 -17.82
N SER A 224 -26.15 -8.80 -18.53
CA SER A 224 -27.27 -9.74 -18.32
C SER A 224 -27.00 -11.05 -17.56
N THR A 225 -25.77 -11.36 -17.14
CA THR A 225 -25.48 -12.64 -16.42
C THR A 225 -24.24 -12.53 -15.51
N VAL A 226 -24.19 -11.51 -14.65
CA VAL A 226 -23.18 -11.45 -13.57
C VAL A 226 -23.92 -11.52 -12.23
N PRO A 227 -23.60 -12.48 -11.35
CA PRO A 227 -24.23 -12.58 -10.03
C PRO A 227 -24.15 -11.23 -9.29
N HIS A 228 -25.19 -10.92 -8.52
CA HIS A 228 -25.26 -9.67 -7.74
C HIS A 228 -24.13 -9.53 -6.69
N ASP A 229 -23.36 -10.60 -6.45
CA ASP A 229 -22.26 -10.66 -5.48
C ASP A 229 -20.96 -9.97 -5.92
N VAL A 230 -20.84 -9.56 -7.19
CA VAL A 230 -19.65 -8.82 -7.66
C VAL A 230 -19.96 -7.32 -7.72
N PRO A 231 -19.50 -6.52 -6.73
CA PRO A 231 -19.68 -5.07 -6.78
C PRO A 231 -18.96 -4.49 -8.01
N ARG A 232 -19.73 -3.88 -8.92
CA ARG A 232 -19.21 -3.31 -10.19
C ARG A 232 -18.47 -1.98 -9.98
N ARG A 233 -18.61 -1.38 -8.80
CA ARG A 233 -18.01 -0.12 -8.40
C ARG A 233 -17.51 -0.25 -6.97
N LEU A 234 -16.29 0.21 -6.72
CA LEU A 234 -15.88 0.59 -5.38
C LEU A 234 -16.70 1.81 -4.98
N PHE A 235 -17.42 1.71 -3.87
CA PHE A 235 -18.08 2.87 -3.29
C PHE A 235 -17.04 3.63 -2.48
N CYS A 236 -16.60 4.77 -3.00
CA CYS A 236 -15.61 5.62 -2.37
C CYS A 236 -16.32 6.92 -1.94
N PRO A 237 -16.69 7.08 -0.65
CA PRO A 237 -17.22 8.35 -0.18
C PRO A 237 -16.14 9.44 -0.36
N LEU A 238 -16.57 10.66 -0.61
CA LEU A 238 -15.62 11.75 -0.81
C LEU A 238 -14.93 12.07 0.54
N PRO A 239 -13.61 12.32 0.57
CA PRO A 239 -12.89 12.57 1.83
C PRO A 239 -13.26 13.90 2.50
N TRP A 240 -14.13 14.69 1.88
CA TRP A 240 -14.68 15.97 2.37
C TRP A 240 -16.19 15.89 2.68
N GLU A 241 -16.78 14.69 2.69
CA GLU A 241 -18.15 14.49 3.17
C GLU A 241 -18.25 14.65 4.70
N PRO A 242 -19.42 15.03 5.25
CA PRO A 242 -19.58 15.28 6.68
C PRO A 242 -19.20 14.08 7.57
N ALA A 243 -19.41 12.85 7.07
CA ALA A 243 -19.05 11.62 7.76
C ALA A 243 -17.52 11.41 7.84
N SER A 244 -16.76 11.83 6.82
CA SER A 244 -15.30 11.70 6.76
C SER A 244 -14.57 12.91 7.38
N LEU A 245 -15.24 14.05 7.56
CA LEU A 245 -14.69 15.19 8.31
C LEU A 245 -14.37 14.85 9.78
N TYR A 246 -15.12 13.92 10.38
CA TYR A 246 -14.83 13.42 11.73
C TYR A 246 -13.41 12.86 11.83
N HIS A 247 -12.94 12.15 10.78
CA HIS A 247 -11.61 11.54 10.73
C HIS A 247 -10.48 12.57 10.81
N TRP A 248 -10.70 13.80 10.30
CA TRP A 248 -9.73 14.90 10.39
C TRP A 248 -9.76 15.61 11.75
N THR A 249 -10.83 15.47 12.52
CA THR A 249 -10.99 16.08 13.85
C THR A 249 -10.69 15.14 15.01
N VAL A 250 -10.30 13.88 14.75
CA VAL A 250 -9.99 12.84 15.74
C VAL A 250 -8.99 13.31 16.80
N ALA A 251 -8.06 14.20 16.45
CA ALA A 251 -7.10 14.78 17.39
C ALA A 251 -7.77 15.43 18.62
N LYS A 252 -9.01 15.92 18.50
CA LYS A 252 -9.78 16.48 19.62
C LYS A 252 -10.26 15.40 20.59
N ASP A 253 -10.57 14.21 20.08
CA ASP A 253 -11.08 13.09 20.86
C ASP A 253 -9.95 12.18 21.38
N MET A 254 -8.74 12.27 20.81
CA MET A 254 -7.55 11.59 21.37
C MET A 254 -7.30 11.95 22.83
N TRP A 255 -7.60 13.20 23.24
CA TRP A 255 -7.46 13.61 24.64
C TRP A 255 -8.43 12.88 25.59
N LYS A 256 -9.58 12.39 25.09
CA LYS A 256 -10.56 11.65 25.89
C LYS A 256 -10.18 10.20 26.13
N CYS A 257 -9.33 9.61 25.28
CA CYS A 257 -8.82 8.25 25.47
C CYS A 257 -7.47 8.20 26.20
N GLY A 258 -6.78 9.34 26.32
CA GLY A 258 -5.44 9.45 26.89
C GLY A 258 -5.40 9.62 28.41
N PHE A 259 -6.55 9.66 29.08
CA PHE A 259 -6.70 9.77 30.53
C PHE A 259 -7.66 8.72 31.08
#